data_AF-A0A524ESN2-F1
#
_entry.id   AF-A0A524ESN2-F1
#
_cell.length_a   1.000
_cell.length_b   1.000
_cell.length_c   1.000
_cell.angle_alpha   90.00
_cell.angle_beta   90.00
_cell.angle_gamma   90.00
#
_symmetry.space_group_name_H-M   'P 1'
#
loop_
_entity.id
_entity.type
_entity.pdbx_description
1 polymer ?
#
loop_
_entity_poly.entity_id
_entity_poly.type
_entity_poly.pdbx_seq_one_letter_code
_entity_poly.pdbx_strand_id
1 'polypeptide(L)'
;MANYKIVIKKSCFFCEKLIDWLKDKDVKYKVLDYQDPKDFDDPLMKNPTFNSLYCDMSACVESLPLIVKDDKEFFYGEVWNLVNNEINEEKAKEIFEL
;
A
#
# COMPACT_ATOMS: atom_id res chain seq x y z
N MET A 1 -2.32 -14.04 -11.50
CA MET A 1 -2.01 -12.62 -11.28
C MET A 1 -2.65 -12.24 -9.97
N ALA A 2 -1.83 -11.88 -8.98
CA ALA A 2 -2.33 -11.39 -7.71
C ALA A 2 -3.04 -10.05 -7.88
N ASN A 3 -4.01 -9.76 -7.01
CA ASN A 3 -4.68 -8.47 -6.96
C ASN A 3 -4.07 -7.64 -5.83
N TYR A 4 -3.67 -6.42 -6.14
CA TYR A 4 -3.09 -5.53 -5.16
C TYR A 4 -4.06 -4.42 -4.77
N LYS A 5 -4.05 -4.04 -3.49
CA LYS A 5 -4.64 -2.79 -3.02
C LYS A 5 -3.56 -1.96 -2.35
N ILE A 6 -3.52 -0.68 -2.66
CA ILE A 6 -2.57 0.25 -2.06
C ILE A 6 -3.37 1.23 -1.23
N VAL A 7 -3.25 1.09 0.09
CA VAL A 7 -3.91 2.00 1.03
C VAL A 7 -2.97 3.18 1.29
N ILE A 8 -3.44 4.38 1.00
CA ILE A 8 -2.66 5.62 1.04
C ILE A 8 -3.37 6.69 1.86
N LYS A 9 -2.59 7.67 2.33
CA LYS A 9 -3.10 9.01 2.63
C LYS A 9 -2.97 9.88 1.38
N LYS A 10 -3.93 10.76 1.09
CA LYS A 10 -3.71 11.84 0.12
C LYS A 10 -2.50 12.70 0.51
N SER A 11 -1.76 13.17 -0.49
CA SER A 11 -0.59 14.05 -0.33
C SER A 11 0.55 13.44 0.50
N CYS A 12 0.75 12.12 0.39
CA CYS A 12 1.85 11.39 1.04
C CYS A 12 2.99 11.16 0.03
N PHE A 13 4.19 11.65 0.35
CA PHE A 13 5.38 11.59 -0.52
C PHE A 13 5.68 10.17 -1.02
N PHE A 14 5.73 9.20 -0.11
CA PHE A 14 6.03 7.80 -0.46
C PHE A 14 4.88 7.17 -1.24
N CYS A 15 3.64 7.54 -0.95
CA CYS A 15 2.46 7.04 -1.63
C CYS A 15 2.46 7.45 -3.12
N GLU A 16 2.74 8.72 -3.40
CA GLU A 16 2.88 9.23 -4.76
C GLU A 16 4.04 8.58 -5.51
N LYS A 17 5.21 8.46 -4.86
CA LYS A 17 6.40 7.83 -5.44
C LYS A 17 6.16 6.34 -5.80
N LEU A 18 5.42 5.60 -4.97
CA LEU A 18 5.06 4.20 -5.27
C LEU A 18 4.10 4.11 -6.46
N ILE A 19 3.07 4.96 -6.49
CA ILE A 19 2.11 4.98 -7.59
C ILE A 19 2.82 5.32 -8.90
N ASP A 20 3.71 6.31 -8.89
CA ASP A 20 4.52 6.68 -10.06
C ASP A 20 5.41 5.53 -10.53
N TRP A 21 6.09 4.84 -9.61
CA TRP A 21 6.91 3.67 -9.95
C TRP A 21 6.09 2.51 -10.56
N LEU A 22 4.83 2.36 -10.17
CA LEU A 22 3.92 1.33 -10.70
C LEU A 22 3.31 1.69 -12.05
N LYS A 23 3.31 2.96 -12.49
CA LYS A 23 2.67 3.38 -13.76
C LYS A 23 3.25 2.66 -14.98
N ASP A 24 4.55 2.41 -14.98
CA ASP A 24 5.26 1.79 -16.10
C ASP A 24 5.34 0.25 -15.96
N LYS A 25 4.53 -0.36 -15.09
CA LYS A 25 4.58 -1.79 -14.77
C LYS A 25 3.24 -2.45 -15.02
N ASP A 26 3.26 -3.70 -15.47
CA ASP A 26 2.06 -4.50 -15.71
C ASP A 26 1.50 -5.10 -14.40
N VAL A 27 1.26 -4.25 -13.40
CA VAL A 27 0.70 -4.62 -12.09
C VAL A 27 -0.73 -4.12 -11.99
N LYS A 28 -1.67 -5.01 -11.71
CA LYS A 28 -3.06 -4.63 -11.42
C LYS A 28 -3.22 -4.27 -9.94
N TYR A 29 -3.53 -3.00 -9.66
CA TYR A 29 -3.79 -2.54 -8.32
C TYR A 29 -4.99 -1.58 -8.23
N LYS A 30 -5.61 -1.52 -7.06
CA LYS A 30 -6.61 -0.50 -6.68
C LYS A 30 -6.02 0.41 -5.60
N VAL A 31 -6.13 1.72 -5.78
CA VAL A 31 -5.76 2.69 -4.73
C VAL A 31 -6.96 2.91 -3.83
N LEU A 32 -6.73 2.91 -2.52
CA LEU A 32 -7.72 3.23 -1.48
C LEU A 32 -7.18 4.36 -0.63
N ASP A 33 -7.90 5.48 -0.54
CA ASP A 33 -7.59 6.55 0.38
C ASP A 33 -8.32 6.30 1.70
N TYR A 34 -7.58 5.99 2.76
CA TYR A 34 -8.21 5.69 4.05
C TYR A 34 -8.87 6.91 4.71
N GLN A 35 -8.63 8.12 4.20
CA GLN A 35 -9.32 9.32 4.64
C GLN A 35 -10.59 9.61 3.82
N ASP A 36 -10.82 8.92 2.70
CA ASP A 36 -12.00 9.13 1.85
C ASP A 36 -13.13 8.19 2.30
N PRO A 37 -14.25 8.72 2.85
CA PRO A 37 -15.39 7.91 3.29
C PRO A 37 -15.93 6.95 2.22
N LYS A 38 -15.71 7.23 0.94
CA LYS A 38 -16.15 6.38 -0.17
C LYS A 38 -15.39 5.08 -0.27
N ASP A 39 -14.15 5.04 0.22
CA ASP A 39 -13.30 3.84 0.20
C ASP A 39 -13.55 2.93 1.41
N PHE A 40 -14.35 3.37 2.39
CA PHE A 40 -14.73 2.59 3.57
C PHE A 40 -15.68 1.42 3.26
N ASP A 41 -16.31 1.41 2.07
CA ASP A 41 -17.15 0.31 1.62
C ASP A 41 -16.34 -0.87 1.03
N ASP A 42 -15.01 -0.75 0.93
CA ASP A 42 -14.17 -1.84 0.42
C ASP A 42 -14.20 -3.06 1.38
N PRO A 43 -14.32 -4.31 0.87
CA PRO A 43 -14.29 -5.51 1.69
C PRO A 43 -13.06 -5.62 2.62
N LEU A 44 -11.95 -4.96 2.27
CA LEU A 44 -10.76 -4.86 3.11
C LEU A 44 -11.07 -4.30 4.51
N MET A 45 -12.01 -3.36 4.62
CA MET A 45 -12.43 -2.75 5.89
C MET A 45 -13.16 -3.73 6.83
N LYS A 46 -13.54 -4.90 6.32
CA LYS A 46 -14.11 -5.99 7.12
C LYS A 46 -13.07 -7.04 7.51
N ASN A 47 -11.85 -6.95 6.97
CA ASN A 47 -10.79 -7.89 7.27
C ASN A 47 -10.30 -7.64 8.72
N PRO A 48 -10.35 -8.65 9.60
CA PRO A 48 -9.99 -8.48 11.01
C PRO A 48 -8.51 -8.16 11.21
N THR A 49 -7.63 -8.69 10.36
CA THR A 49 -6.20 -8.37 10.35
C THR A 49 -6.00 -6.92 9.93
N PHE A 50 -6.65 -6.49 8.85
CA PHE A 50 -6.60 -5.09 8.42
C PHE A 50 -7.12 -4.17 9.52
N ASN A 51 -8.27 -4.44 10.13
CA ASN A 51 -8.83 -3.61 11.21
C ASN A 51 -7.97 -3.56 12.46
N SER A 52 -7.34 -4.68 12.84
CA SER A 52 -6.40 -4.71 13.96
C SER A 52 -5.17 -3.86 13.67
N LEU A 53 -4.67 -3.89 12.44
CA LEU A 53 -3.56 -3.05 12.01
C LEU A 53 -4.02 -1.60 11.82
N TYR A 54 -5.27 -1.36 11.40
CA TYR A 54 -5.80 -0.05 11.04
C TYR A 54 -5.80 0.95 12.21
N CYS A 55 -6.10 0.48 13.41
CA CYS A 55 -6.02 1.29 14.63
C CYS A 55 -4.58 1.75 14.96
N ASP A 56 -3.56 1.00 14.55
CA ASP A 56 -2.16 1.42 14.60
C ASP A 56 -1.74 2.20 13.33
N MET A 57 -2.45 2.01 12.22
CA MET A 57 -2.18 2.62 10.91
C MET A 57 -2.45 4.11 10.86
N SER A 58 -3.25 4.69 11.75
CA SER A 58 -3.36 6.15 11.82
C SER A 58 -2.03 6.83 12.12
N ALA A 59 -1.03 6.11 12.66
CA ALA A 59 0.34 6.60 12.82
C ALA A 59 1.27 6.16 11.66
N CYS A 60 1.03 4.98 11.08
CA CYS A 60 1.90 4.38 10.05
C CYS A 60 1.58 4.85 8.61
N VAL A 61 0.31 4.87 8.21
CA VAL A 61 -0.11 5.24 6.84
C VAL A 61 -0.11 6.76 6.62
N GLU A 62 0.18 7.53 7.67
CA GLU A 62 0.48 8.96 7.51
C GLU A 62 1.67 9.21 6.59
N SER A 63 2.63 8.28 6.58
CA SER A 63 3.94 8.47 5.96
C SER A 63 4.21 7.47 4.84
N LEU A 64 3.82 6.20 5.00
CA LEU A 64 4.13 5.13 4.05
C LEU A 64 2.86 4.43 3.55
N PRO A 65 2.77 4.08 2.26
CA PRO A 65 1.65 3.30 1.75
C PRO A 65 1.68 1.87 2.31
N LEU A 66 0.48 1.31 2.56
CA LEU A 66 0.30 -0.12 2.83
C LEU A 66 -0.04 -0.83 1.53
N ILE A 67 0.70 -1.89 1.23
CA ILE A 67 0.42 -2.77 0.09
C ILE A 67 -0.28 -4.01 0.61
N VAL A 68 -1.44 -4.32 0.05
CA VAL A 68 -2.22 -5.52 0.36
C VAL A 68 -2.26 -6.40 -0.88
N LYS A 69 -1.84 -7.65 -0.74
CA LYS A 69 -1.88 -8.65 -1.80
C LYS A 69 -2.97 -9.68 -1.49
N ASP A 70 -3.90 -9.84 -2.44
CA ASP A 70 -5.03 -10.78 -2.39
C ASP A 70 -5.85 -10.72 -1.10
N ASP A 71 -5.96 -9.53 -0.48
CA ASP A 71 -6.63 -9.30 0.81
C ASP A 71 -6.10 -10.17 1.98
N LYS A 72 -4.89 -10.71 1.85
CA LYS A 72 -4.30 -11.68 2.79
C LYS A 72 -2.93 -11.27 3.31
N GLU A 73 -2.07 -10.80 2.42
CA GLU A 73 -0.70 -10.41 2.77
C GLU A 73 -0.61 -8.89 2.83
N PHE A 74 0.11 -8.39 3.83
CA PHE A 74 0.21 -6.97 4.13
C PHE A 74 1.69 -6.61 4.20
N PHE A 75 2.11 -5.65 3.37
CA PHE A 75 3.48 -5.15 3.32
C PHE A 75 3.47 -3.66 3.66
N TYR A 76 4.27 -3.30 4.66
CA TYR A 76 4.40 -1.95 5.19
C TYR A 76 5.88 -1.60 5.35
N GLY A 77 6.37 -0.70 4.51
CA GLY A 77 7.75 -0.23 4.64
C GLY A 77 8.80 -1.10 3.96
N GLU A 78 8.58 -2.41 3.75
CA GLU A 78 9.61 -3.30 3.16
C GLU A 78 9.97 -2.95 1.72
N VAL A 79 9.04 -2.30 1.01
CA VAL A 79 9.26 -1.79 -0.34
C VAL A 79 10.18 -0.55 -0.37
N TRP A 80 10.55 -0.01 0.80
CA TRP A 80 11.29 1.23 0.93
C TRP A 80 12.67 1.04 1.56
N ASN A 81 13.64 1.78 1.03
CA ASN A 81 14.85 2.12 1.74
C ASN A 81 14.65 3.48 2.42
N LEU A 82 14.42 3.45 3.73
CA LEU A 82 14.15 4.65 4.54
C LEU A 82 15.39 5.49 4.84
N VAL A 83 16.60 5.02 4.50
CA VAL A 83 17.83 5.79 4.66
C VAL A 83 17.95 6.85 3.56
N ASN A 84 17.55 6.50 2.34
CA ASN A 84 17.62 7.39 1.17
C ASN A 84 16.23 7.76 0.59
N ASN A 85 15.15 7.31 1.23
CA ASN A 85 13.76 7.55 0.81
C ASN A 85 13.46 7.08 -0.63
N GLU A 86 14.01 5.91 -0.99
CA GLU A 86 13.84 5.31 -2.32
C GLU A 86 13.16 3.96 -2.27
N ILE A 87 12.59 3.55 -3.40
CA ILE A 87 12.02 2.20 -3.52
C ILE A 87 13.18 1.21 -3.53
N ASN A 88 13.10 0.20 -2.67
CA ASN A 88 13.94 -0.97 -2.77
C ASN A 88 13.42 -1.83 -3.93
N GLU A 89 14.01 -1.68 -5.12
CA GLU A 89 13.54 -2.36 -6.32
C GLU A 89 13.50 -3.88 -6.20
N GLU A 90 14.46 -4.48 -5.49
CA GLU A 90 14.51 -5.94 -5.31
C GLU A 90 13.29 -6.42 -4.53
N LYS A 91 13.01 -5.76 -3.40
CA LYS A 91 11.84 -6.06 -2.58
C LYS A 91 10.53 -5.74 -3.29
N ALA A 92 10.49 -4.63 -4.04
CA ALA A 92 9.31 -4.27 -4.81
C ALA A 92 8.99 -5.31 -5.88
N LYS A 93 9.99 -5.81 -6.62
CA LYS A 93 9.78 -6.88 -7.62
C LYS A 93 9.32 -8.18 -6.97
N GLU A 94 9.86 -8.54 -5.81
CA GLU A 94 9.41 -9.70 -5.03
C GLU A 94 7.93 -9.58 -4.62
N ILE A 95 7.52 -8.43 -4.07
CA ILE A 95 6.14 -8.19 -3.61
C ILE A 95 5.16 -8.19 -4.79
N PHE A 96 5.51 -7.51 -5.89
CA PHE A 96 4.64 -7.33 -7.05
C PHE A 96 4.75 -8.44 -8.12
N GLU A 97 5.55 -9.48 -7.86
CA GLU A 97 5.76 -10.63 -8.75
C GLU A 97 6.21 -10.22 -10.17
N LEU A 98 7.16 -9.27 -10.23
CA LEU A 98 7.70 -8.65 -11.46
C LEU A 98 9.05 -9.20 -11.90
#